data_AF-A0A6L7QE59-F1
#
_entry.id   AF-A0A6L7QE59-F1
#
_cell.length_a   1.000
_cell.length_b   1.000
_cell.length_c   1.000
_cell.angle_alpha   90.00
_cell.angle_beta   90.00
_cell.angle_gamma   90.00
#
_symmetry.space_group_name_H-M   'P 1'
#
loop_
_entity.id
_entity.type
_entity.pdbx_description
1 polymer ?
#
loop_
_entity_poly.entity_id
_entity_poly.type
_entity_poly.pdbx_seq_one_letter_code
_entity_poly.pdbx_strand_id
1 'polypeptide(L)'
;MKILVSNLGSTSFKYKVFAMPEEVVLARGGMDRIGGQGSVHTFGIGGADEIEQAVDLPDHASAIDEALARLSEGGVLASVEELDAVGFKAVHARAISGVVELDEDVVGRMEDFYPLAPAHNPAYVAAIRQFARVAPKALRVVCF
;
A
#
# COMPACT_ATOMS: atom_id res chain seq x y z
N MET A 1 4.46 3.99 -16.83
CA MET A 1 4.62 3.12 -15.66
C MET A 1 3.41 3.27 -14.74
N LYS A 2 2.92 2.19 -14.12
CA LYS A 2 1.89 2.23 -13.07
C LYS A 2 2.55 2.07 -11.71
N ILE A 3 2.45 3.12 -10.88
CA ILE A 3 3.06 3.15 -9.55
C ILE A 3 1.96 3.24 -8.50
N LEU A 4 1.91 2.27 -7.58
CA LEU A 4 1.03 2.33 -6.41
C LEU A 4 1.76 3.02 -5.26
N VAL A 5 1.21 4.11 -4.74
CA VAL A 5 1.71 4.77 -3.53
C VAL A 5 0.84 4.34 -2.36
N SER A 6 1.47 3.78 -1.33
CA SER A 6 0.87 3.20 -0.14
C SER A 6 1.16 4.03 1.11
N ASN A 7 0.11 4.31 1.88
CA ASN A 7 0.18 4.94 3.18
C ASN A 7 -0.64 4.12 4.18
N LEU A 8 0.05 3.51 5.14
CA LEU A 8 -0.53 2.63 6.15
C LEU A 8 -0.65 3.35 7.48
N GLY A 9 -1.80 3.18 8.13
CA GLY A 9 -2.04 3.49 9.53
C GLY A 9 -2.32 2.22 10.33
N SER A 10 -2.46 2.35 11.65
CA SER A 10 -2.74 1.21 12.54
C SER A 10 -4.06 0.49 12.21
N THR A 11 -5.05 1.20 11.67
CA THR A 11 -6.38 0.68 11.29
C THR A 11 -6.85 1.18 9.93
N SER A 12 -5.94 1.72 9.11
CA SER A 12 -6.26 2.23 7.79
C SER A 12 -5.20 1.91 6.75
N PHE A 13 -5.62 1.88 5.49
CA PHE A 13 -4.75 1.76 4.33
C PHE A 13 -5.24 2.70 3.24
N LYS A 14 -4.43 3.68 2.87
CA LYS A 14 -4.72 4.63 1.78
C LYS A 14 -3.75 4.41 0.64
N TYR A 15 -4.26 4.48 -0.58
CA TYR A 15 -3.45 4.29 -1.76
C TYR A 15 -3.89 5.17 -2.94
N LYS A 16 -2.94 5.39 -3.85
CA LYS A 16 -3.19 5.91 -5.19
C LYS A 16 -2.38 5.12 -6.20
N VAL A 17 -2.91 4.98 -7.42
CA VAL A 17 -2.16 4.46 -8.57
C VAL A 17 -1.95 5.60 -9.54
N PHE A 18 -0.69 5.83 -9.90
CA PHE A 18 -0.29 6.87 -10.86
C PHE A 18 0.18 6.23 -12.16
N ALA A 19 -0.20 6.84 -13.29
CA ALA A 19 0.54 6.72 -14.54
C ALA A 19 1.68 7.74 -14.53
N MET A 20 2.90 7.24 -14.60
CA MET A 20 4.13 8.03 -14.69
C MET A 20 4.78 7.85 -16.08
N PRO A 21 5.41 8.91 -16.63
CA PRO A 21 5.77 10.18 -15.98
C PRO A 21 4.69 11.27 -16.00
N GLU A 22 3.49 11.00 -16.52
CA GLU A 22 2.44 12.01 -16.71
C GLU A 22 1.77 12.49 -15.41
N GLU A 23 2.08 11.85 -14.28
CA GLU A 23 1.52 12.13 -12.94
C GLU A 23 -0.01 12.04 -12.88
N VAL A 24 -0.61 11.24 -13.76
CA VAL A 24 -2.06 11.06 -13.83
C VAL A 24 -2.50 10.04 -12.78
N VAL A 25 -3.47 10.41 -11.94
CA VAL A 25 -4.10 9.49 -10.99
C VAL A 25 -5.06 8.57 -11.75
N LEU A 26 -4.72 7.27 -11.81
CA LEU A 26 -5.56 6.23 -12.40
C LEU A 26 -6.59 5.70 -11.41
N ALA A 27 -6.27 5.73 -10.11
CA ALA A 27 -7.18 5.34 -9.05
C ALA A 27 -6.73 5.91 -7.71
N ARG A 28 -7.68 6.03 -6.79
CA ARG A 28 -7.46 6.36 -5.39
C ARG A 28 -8.38 5.51 -4.52
N GLY A 29 -7.91 5.15 -3.34
CA GLY A 29 -8.74 4.44 -2.37
C GLY A 29 -8.22 4.57 -0.95
N GLY A 30 -9.11 4.30 -0.02
CA GLY A 30 -8.87 4.31 1.41
C GLY A 30 -9.76 3.28 2.09
N MET A 31 -9.15 2.50 2.97
CA MET A 31 -9.84 1.59 3.86
C MET A 31 -9.65 2.06 5.29
N ASP A 32 -10.73 2.04 6.06
CA ASP A 32 -10.75 2.40 7.47
C ASP A 32 -11.35 1.26 8.31
N ARG A 33 -10.99 1.23 9.59
CA ARG A 33 -11.43 0.24 10.59
C ARG A 33 -10.95 -1.19 10.32
N ILE A 34 -9.80 -1.34 9.65
CA ILE A 34 -9.13 -2.63 9.44
C ILE A 34 -8.89 -3.34 10.78
N GLY A 35 -9.20 -4.64 10.85
CA GLY A 35 -9.14 -5.47 12.06
C GLY A 35 -10.29 -5.25 13.04
N GLY A 36 -11.22 -4.34 12.72
CA GLY A 36 -12.40 -4.02 13.52
C GLY A 36 -13.71 -4.31 12.80
N GLN A 37 -14.83 -4.02 13.47
CA GLN A 37 -16.15 -4.17 12.88
C GLN A 37 -16.51 -3.01 11.96
N GLY A 38 -17.20 -3.34 10.86
CA GLY A 38 -17.71 -2.36 9.91
C GLY A 38 -16.61 -1.68 9.11
N SER A 39 -15.61 -2.44 8.66
CA SER A 39 -14.61 -1.93 7.72
C SER A 39 -15.29 -1.38 6.46
N VAL A 40 -14.74 -0.29 5.95
CA VAL A 40 -15.24 0.39 4.75
C VAL A 40 -14.11 0.61 3.79
N HIS A 41 -14.41 0.49 2.50
CA HIS A 41 -13.51 0.84 1.42
C HIS A 41 -14.15 1.94 0.59
N THR A 42 -13.53 3.11 0.59
CA THR A 42 -13.88 4.24 -0.25
C THR A 42 -12.89 4.33 -1.39
N PHE A 43 -13.33 4.27 -2.65
CA PHE A 43 -12.43 4.30 -3.80
C PHE A 43 -13.06 4.94 -5.04
N GLY A 44 -12.19 5.44 -5.92
CA GLY A 44 -12.54 6.01 -7.21
C GLY A 44 -11.55 5.58 -8.29
N ILE A 45 -12.06 5.31 -9.48
CA ILE A 45 -11.29 4.86 -10.64
C ILE A 45 -11.31 5.94 -11.72
N GLY A 46 -10.14 6.28 -12.25
CA GLY A 46 -9.94 7.38 -13.18
C GLY A 46 -10.46 8.71 -12.62
N GLY A 47 -11.32 9.37 -13.39
CA GLY A 47 -11.98 10.62 -13.01
C GLY A 47 -13.35 10.46 -12.36
N ALA A 48 -13.77 9.24 -12.03
CA ALA A 48 -15.08 9.00 -11.40
C ALA A 48 -15.12 9.49 -9.94
N ASP A 49 -16.35 9.75 -9.47
CA ASP A 49 -16.61 10.02 -8.06
C ASP A 49 -16.26 8.79 -7.20
N GLU A 50 -15.90 9.06 -5.94
CA GLU A 50 -15.63 7.98 -4.99
C GLU A 50 -16.93 7.29 -4.59
N ILE A 51 -16.88 5.96 -4.53
CA ILE A 51 -17.92 5.13 -3.95
C ILE A 51 -17.41 4.52 -2.64
N GLU A 52 -18.33 4.33 -1.70
CA GLU A 52 -18.06 3.66 -0.43
C GLU A 52 -18.80 2.33 -0.39
N GLN A 53 -18.10 1.28 0.06
CA GLN A 53 -18.69 -0.04 0.27
C GLN A 53 -18.25 -0.64 1.60
N ALA A 54 -19.15 -1.41 2.21
CA ALA A 54 -18.82 -2.24 3.36
C ALA A 54 -17.99 -3.45 2.90
N VAL A 55 -16.92 -3.74 3.63
CA VAL A 55 -16.00 -4.85 3.35
C VAL A 55 -15.58 -5.50 4.67
N ASP A 56 -15.19 -6.78 4.64
CA ASP A 56 -14.62 -7.45 5.81
C ASP A 56 -13.10 -7.48 5.68
N LEU A 57 -12.41 -6.74 6.54
CA LEU A 57 -10.96 -6.56 6.50
C LEU A 57 -10.35 -6.97 7.84
N PRO A 58 -10.10 -8.27 8.09
CA PRO A 58 -9.52 -8.74 9.35
C PRO A 58 -8.10 -8.23 9.61
N ASP A 59 -7.34 -7.87 8.56
CA ASP A 59 -5.98 -7.35 8.67
C ASP A 59 -5.58 -6.51 7.44
N HIS A 60 -4.38 -5.95 7.45
CA HIS A 60 -3.87 -5.16 6.33
C HIS A 60 -3.57 -5.99 5.09
N ALA A 61 -3.37 -7.31 5.21
CA ALA A 61 -3.14 -8.16 4.06
C ALA A 61 -4.42 -8.29 3.23
N SER A 62 -5.56 -8.53 3.87
CA SER A 62 -6.86 -8.54 3.18
C SER A 62 -7.22 -7.17 2.60
N ALA A 63 -6.83 -6.08 3.26
CA ALA A 63 -6.98 -4.72 2.73
C ALA A 63 -6.18 -4.48 1.45
N ILE A 64 -4.94 -4.99 1.37
CA ILE A 64 -4.12 -4.91 0.16
C ILE A 64 -4.72 -5.77 -0.95
N ASP A 65 -5.16 -6.97 -0.64
CA ASP A 65 -5.75 -7.89 -1.61
C ASP A 65 -7.06 -7.32 -2.20
N GLU A 66 -7.91 -6.73 -1.35
CA GLU A 66 -9.13 -6.03 -1.79
C GLU A 66 -8.80 -4.81 -2.67
N ALA A 67 -7.78 -4.02 -2.33
CA ALA A 67 -7.38 -2.87 -3.15
C ALA A 67 -6.93 -3.32 -4.55
N LEU A 68 -6.11 -4.37 -4.64
CA LEU A 68 -5.64 -4.93 -5.91
C LEU A 68 -6.78 -5.54 -6.73
N ALA A 69 -7.75 -6.20 -6.07
CA ALA A 69 -8.94 -6.71 -6.72
C ALA A 69 -9.76 -5.57 -7.34
N ARG A 70 -10.03 -4.49 -6.59
CA ARG A 70 -10.79 -3.33 -7.11
C ARG A 70 -10.07 -2.60 -8.23
N LEU A 71 -8.75 -2.48 -8.17
CA LEU A 71 -7.96 -1.94 -9.27
C LEU A 71 -8.08 -2.80 -10.54
N SER A 72 -8.18 -4.12 -10.38
CA SER A 72 -8.32 -5.03 -11.51
C SER A 72 -9.72 -5.00 -12.11
N GLU A 73 -10.75 -5.09 -11.26
CA GLU A 73 -12.16 -4.99 -11.68
C GLU A 73 -12.48 -3.63 -12.33
N GLY A 74 -11.87 -2.55 -11.83
CA GLY A 74 -11.98 -1.21 -12.39
C GLY A 74 -11.21 -1.00 -13.71
N GLY A 75 -10.50 -2.01 -14.21
CA GLY A 75 -9.71 -1.93 -15.44
C GLY A 75 -8.44 -1.08 -15.34
N VAL A 76 -8.03 -0.70 -14.13
CA VAL A 76 -6.77 0.03 -13.91
C VAL A 76 -5.59 -0.90 -14.08
N LEU A 77 -5.72 -2.15 -13.68
CA LEU A 77 -4.75 -3.21 -13.87
C LEU A 77 -5.42 -4.37 -14.61
N ALA A 78 -4.85 -4.84 -15.72
CA ALA A 78 -5.31 -6.12 -16.30
C ALA A 78 -4.90 -7.31 -15.42
N SER A 79 -3.75 -7.17 -14.74
CA SER A 79 -3.27 -8.08 -13.69
C SER A 79 -2.30 -7.33 -12.78
N VAL A 80 -2.00 -7.92 -11.62
CA VAL A 80 -1.08 -7.32 -10.63
C VAL A 80 0.33 -7.09 -11.19
N GLU A 81 0.74 -7.86 -12.20
CA GLU A 81 2.02 -7.73 -12.89
C GLU A 81 2.16 -6.43 -13.69
N GLU A 82 1.08 -5.68 -13.92
CA GLU A 82 1.16 -4.35 -14.52
C GLU A 82 1.63 -3.27 -13.53
N LEU A 83 1.74 -3.58 -12.23
CA LEU A 83 2.39 -2.68 -11.28
C LEU A 83 3.90 -2.70 -11.49
N ASP A 84 4.45 -1.58 -11.96
CA ASP A 84 5.89 -1.41 -12.12
C ASP A 84 6.56 -1.17 -10.76
N ALA A 85 5.88 -0.44 -9.85
CA ALA A 85 6.42 -0.15 -8.53
C ALA A 85 5.35 0.06 -7.46
N VAL A 86 5.74 -0.18 -6.20
CA VAL A 86 4.99 0.17 -5.00
C VAL A 86 5.87 1.04 -4.11
N GLY A 87 5.42 2.27 -3.87
CA GLY A 87 6.04 3.24 -2.96
C GLY A 87 5.40 3.23 -1.58
N PHE A 88 6.19 3.21 -0.51
CA PHE A 88 5.72 3.25 0.87
C PHE A 88 6.17 4.53 1.57
N LYS A 89 5.26 5.21 2.26
CA LYS A 89 5.59 6.32 3.16
C LYS A 89 5.88 5.81 4.58
N ALA A 90 6.97 5.05 4.76
CA ALA A 90 7.30 4.48 6.06
C ALA A 90 7.83 5.54 7.04
N VAL A 91 8.03 5.15 8.31
CA VAL A 91 8.34 6.09 9.39
C VAL A 91 9.82 6.10 9.75
N HIS A 92 10.37 4.97 10.23
CA HIS A 92 11.76 4.94 10.68
C HIS A 92 12.45 3.61 10.39
N ALA A 93 13.72 3.68 9.97
CA ALA A 93 14.61 2.53 9.78
C ALA A 93 16.04 2.86 10.25
N ARG A 94 16.24 2.95 11.56
CA ARG A 94 17.51 3.36 12.18
C ARG A 94 18.07 4.65 11.56
N ALA A 95 19.23 4.57 10.91
CA ALA A 95 19.95 5.69 10.30
C ALA A 95 19.63 5.90 8.81
N ILE A 96 18.66 5.16 8.25
CA ILE A 96 18.22 5.34 6.86
C ILE A 96 17.26 6.52 6.79
N SER A 97 17.45 7.37 5.78
CA SER A 97 16.59 8.53 5.49
C SER A 97 16.41 8.71 3.99
N GLY A 98 15.33 9.37 3.58
CA GLY A 98 15.05 9.64 2.17
C GLY A 98 14.46 8.43 1.44
N VAL A 99 14.66 8.39 0.12
CA VAL A 99 14.09 7.37 -0.76
C VAL A 99 15.10 6.25 -0.99
N VAL A 100 14.73 5.02 -0.67
CA VAL A 100 15.55 3.83 -0.90
C VAL A 100 14.74 2.70 -1.53
N GLU A 101 15.38 1.91 -2.36
CA GLU A 101 14.84 0.62 -2.78
C GLU A 101 14.82 -0.35 -1.59
N LEU A 102 13.77 -1.15 -1.48
CA LEU A 102 13.61 -2.10 -0.39
C LEU A 102 14.40 -3.40 -0.66
N ASP A 103 15.26 -3.75 0.30
CA ASP A 103 15.85 -5.07 0.44
C ASP A 103 15.63 -5.61 1.87
N GLU A 104 16.17 -6.80 2.16
CA GLU A 104 16.04 -7.40 3.50
C GLU A 104 16.82 -6.65 4.60
N ASP A 105 17.88 -5.90 4.28
CA ASP A 105 18.59 -5.05 5.27
C ASP A 105 17.70 -3.87 5.69
N VAL A 106 17.06 -3.21 4.72
CA VAL A 106 16.10 -2.13 5.01
C VAL A 106 14.94 -2.64 5.86
N VAL A 107 14.37 -3.80 5.50
CA VAL A 107 13.28 -4.41 6.29
C VAL A 107 13.74 -4.75 7.71
N GLY A 108 14.90 -5.39 7.88
CA GLY A 108 15.46 -5.72 9.19
C GLY A 108 15.67 -4.47 10.07
N ARG A 109 16.12 -3.36 9.48
CA ARG A 109 16.28 -2.08 10.19
C ARG A 109 14.95 -1.43 10.58
N MET A 110 13.88 -1.66 9.83
CA MET A 110 12.52 -1.27 10.22
C MET A 110 12.03 -2.12 11.42
N GLU A 111 12.29 -3.42 11.41
CA GLU A 111 11.94 -4.36 12.48
C GLU A 111 12.66 -4.01 13.79
N ASP A 112 13.94 -3.68 13.72
CA ASP A 112 14.73 -3.22 14.86
C ASP A 112 14.16 -1.99 15.57
N PHE A 113 13.36 -1.19 14.86
CA PHE A 113 12.72 0.02 15.37
C PHE A 113 11.28 -0.20 15.85
N TYR A 114 10.78 -1.43 15.87
CA TYR A 114 9.47 -1.76 16.44
C TYR A 114 9.27 -1.21 17.87
N PRO A 115 10.25 -1.26 18.80
CA PRO A 115 10.07 -0.70 20.14
C PRO A 115 9.82 0.82 20.14
N LEU A 116 10.32 1.55 19.14
CA LEU A 116 10.17 3.00 19.02
C LEU A 116 8.95 3.41 18.18
N ALA A 117 8.58 2.60 17.18
CA ALA A 117 7.44 2.86 16.30
C ALA A 117 6.44 1.67 16.25
N PRO A 118 5.92 1.18 17.39
CA PRO A 118 5.15 -0.06 17.46
C PRO A 118 3.80 0.00 16.74
N ALA A 119 3.22 1.19 16.63
CA ALA A 119 1.95 1.41 15.93
C ALA A 119 2.09 1.58 14.41
N HIS A 120 3.32 1.70 13.89
CA HIS A 120 3.56 2.06 12.49
C HIS A 120 4.42 1.00 11.78
N ASN A 121 5.65 0.76 12.25
CA ASN A 121 6.60 -0.10 11.54
C ASN A 121 6.08 -1.52 11.31
N PRO A 122 5.41 -2.20 12.27
CA PRO A 122 4.85 -3.53 12.02
C PRO A 122 3.85 -3.56 10.86
N ALA A 123 2.98 -2.56 10.75
CA ALA A 123 2.00 -2.48 9.66
C ALA A 123 2.70 -2.27 8.30
N TYR A 124 3.73 -1.40 8.26
CA TYR A 124 4.53 -1.19 7.05
C TYR A 124 5.29 -2.45 6.63
N VAL A 125 5.96 -3.13 7.55
CA VAL A 125 6.71 -4.36 7.24
C VAL A 125 5.77 -5.47 6.76
N ALA A 126 4.61 -5.63 7.40
CA ALA A 126 3.59 -6.59 6.94
C ALA A 126 3.13 -6.29 5.52
N ALA A 127 2.85 -5.02 5.20
CA ALA A 127 2.45 -4.61 3.85
C ALA A 127 3.57 -4.80 2.82
N ILE A 128 4.82 -4.46 3.16
CA ILE A 128 5.99 -4.66 2.30
C ILE A 128 6.14 -6.14 1.94
N ARG A 129 5.96 -7.03 2.93
CA ARG A 129 5.99 -8.48 2.74
C ARG A 129 4.78 -8.99 1.95
N GLN A 130 3.60 -8.40 2.13
CA GLN A 130 2.42 -8.70 1.32
C GLN A 130 2.67 -8.40 -0.15
N PHE A 131 3.09 -7.18 -0.48
CA PHE A 131 3.39 -6.78 -1.85
C PHE A 131 4.54 -7.60 -2.47
N ALA A 132 5.53 -8.00 -1.66
CA ALA A 132 6.58 -8.94 -2.09
C ALA A 132 5.99 -10.24 -2.65
N ARG A 133 4.92 -10.73 -2.02
CA ARG A 133 4.29 -12.00 -2.35
C ARG A 133 3.31 -11.89 -3.51
N VAL A 134 2.45 -10.87 -3.49
CA VAL A 134 1.34 -10.73 -4.46
C VAL A 134 1.76 -9.99 -5.73
N ALA A 135 2.77 -9.13 -5.66
CA ALA A 135 3.29 -8.33 -6.78
C ALA A 135 4.83 -8.47 -6.90
N PRO A 136 5.38 -9.69 -7.04
CA PRO A 136 6.83 -9.93 -6.91
C PRO A 136 7.69 -9.24 -7.98
N LYS A 137 7.08 -8.83 -9.11
CA LYS A 137 7.77 -8.12 -10.19
C LYS A 137 7.83 -6.61 -9.96
N ALA A 138 6.97 -6.07 -9.10
CA ALA A 138 6.93 -4.64 -8.82
C ALA A 138 8.14 -4.25 -7.96
N LEU A 139 8.83 -3.19 -8.37
CA LEU A 139 9.87 -2.57 -7.56
C LEU A 139 9.25 -2.05 -6.25
N ARG A 140 9.84 -2.37 -5.11
CA ARG A 140 9.37 -1.86 -3.81
C ARG A 140 10.32 -0.76 -3.36
N VAL A 141 9.77 0.43 -3.11
CA VAL A 141 10.54 1.62 -2.74
C VAL A 141 9.92 2.22 -1.49
N VAL A 142 10.75 2.70 -0.58
CA VAL A 142 10.30 3.34 0.65
C VAL A 142 10.86 4.76 0.74
N CYS A 143 10.05 5.68 1.23
CA CYS A 143 10.45 7.02 1.64
C CYS A 143 10.29 7.11 3.16
N PHE A 144 11.39 7.36 3.87
CA PHE A 144 11.44 7.60 5.32
C PHE A 144 11.45 9.11 5.62
#